data_AF-A0A382VIW0-F1
#
_entry.id   AF-A0A382VIW0-F1
#
_cell.length_a   1.000
_cell.length_b   1.000
_cell.length_c   1.000
_cell.angle_alpha   90.00
_cell.angle_beta   90.00
_cell.angle_gamma   90.00
#
_symmetry.space_group_name_H-M   'P 1'
#
loop_
_entity.id
_entity.type
_entity.pdbx_description
1 polymer ?
#
loop_
_entity_poly.entity_id
_entity_poly.type
_entity_poly.pdbx_seq_one_letter_code
_entity_poly.pdbx_strand_id
1 'polypeptide(L)'
;MANVTTNFNVSPYYDDYDEDKAFLRVLFRPGYAVQARELTQLQTILQKQSSRIGDHIFKDGSKVLGGELTLDTEVSYLKLTTSDTASTFADGIISDTSVTVGAGTTRAQVVAAINLVGSDAPTLIIKYLSGTAFSAGSTIYLEGSLATSATVSSTTPIGGASIVSINRGVYFVNGFFVLCLPQTLVLEKYSNTPTYRI
;
A
#
# COMPACT_ATOMS: atom_id res chain seq x y z
N MET A 1 -10.46 20.60 -1.10
CA MET A 1 -10.81 20.03 0.22
C MET A 1 -12.21 19.46 0.09
N ALA A 2 -12.34 18.13 0.01
CA ALA A 2 -13.65 17.50 0.06
C ALA A 2 -14.07 17.45 1.53
N ASN A 3 -14.89 18.41 1.95
CA ASN A 3 -15.59 18.28 3.23
C ASN A 3 -16.54 17.08 3.09
N VAL A 4 -16.39 16.09 3.95
CA VAL A 4 -17.43 15.06 4.11
C VAL A 4 -18.59 15.73 4.84
N THR A 5 -19.49 16.38 4.09
CA THR A 5 -20.69 17.04 4.62
C THR A 5 -21.85 16.04 4.72
N THR A 6 -21.67 14.97 5.48
CA THR A 6 -22.78 14.08 5.83
C THR A 6 -23.44 14.57 7.10
N ASN A 7 -24.70 15.03 7.00
CA ASN A 7 -25.51 15.44 8.14
C ASN A 7 -26.07 14.19 8.85
N PHE A 8 -25.63 13.93 10.08
CA PHE A 8 -26.09 12.80 10.90
C PHE A 8 -27.29 13.13 11.79
N ASN A 9 -27.75 14.38 11.80
CA ASN A 9 -28.97 14.80 12.50
C ASN A 9 -30.23 14.55 11.66
N VAL A 10 -30.40 13.30 11.19
CA VAL A 10 -31.55 12.84 10.40
C VAL A 10 -31.94 11.45 10.85
N SER A 11 -33.18 11.03 10.56
CA SER A 11 -33.62 9.67 10.82
C SER A 11 -32.74 8.66 10.06
N PRO A 12 -32.33 7.53 10.68
CA PRO A 12 -32.63 7.07 12.04
C PRO A 12 -31.61 7.50 13.12
N TYR A 13 -30.63 8.34 12.78
CA TYR A 13 -29.41 8.59 13.58
C TYR A 13 -29.53 9.72 14.61
N TYR A 14 -30.24 10.81 14.27
CA TYR A 14 -30.57 11.93 15.17
C TYR A 14 -29.39 12.44 16.03
N ASP A 15 -28.20 12.56 15.44
CA ASP A 15 -27.04 13.11 16.14
C ASP A 15 -27.19 14.63 16.31
N ASP A 16 -27.79 15.05 17.41
CA ASP A 16 -27.99 16.45 17.78
C ASP A 16 -26.92 16.97 18.77
N TYR A 17 -25.73 16.37 18.74
CA TYR A 17 -24.58 16.86 19.49
C TYR A 17 -24.35 18.35 19.23
N ASP A 18 -24.18 19.09 20.33
CA ASP A 18 -23.95 20.52 20.33
C ASP A 18 -22.84 20.81 21.36
N GLU A 19 -21.78 21.45 20.88
CA GLU A 19 -20.58 21.76 21.66
C GLU A 19 -20.87 22.79 22.76
N ASP A 20 -21.82 23.69 22.53
CA ASP A 20 -22.18 24.77 23.47
C ASP A 20 -22.97 24.25 24.67
N LYS A 21 -23.57 23.06 24.56
CA LYS A 21 -24.27 22.40 25.68
C LYS A 21 -23.32 21.75 26.69
N ALA A 22 -22.02 21.70 26.40
CA ALA A 22 -20.96 21.23 27.31
C ALA A 22 -21.16 19.81 27.89
N PHE A 23 -21.87 18.92 27.17
CA PHE A 23 -22.01 17.53 27.59
C PHE A 23 -20.70 16.75 27.39
N LEU A 24 -20.23 16.12 28.46
CA LEU A 24 -18.97 15.36 28.47
C LEU A 24 -19.15 13.83 28.34
N ARG A 25 -20.32 13.31 28.73
CA ARG A 25 -20.62 11.87 28.72
C ARG A 25 -22.11 11.62 28.61
N VAL A 26 -22.47 10.50 27.98
CA VAL A 26 -23.83 9.94 27.99
C VAL A 26 -23.90 8.90 29.12
N LEU A 27 -24.92 8.99 29.97
CA LEU A 27 -25.16 8.04 31.06
C LEU A 27 -26.30 7.10 30.68
N PHE A 28 -26.06 5.80 30.74
CA PHE A 28 -27.11 4.81 30.47
C PHE A 28 -27.96 4.58 31.72
N ARG A 29 -29.28 4.56 31.54
CA ARG A 29 -30.22 4.21 32.61
C ARG A 29 -30.29 2.67 32.72
N PRO A 30 -29.96 2.08 33.88
CA PRO A 30 -30.09 0.64 34.06
C PRO A 30 -31.52 0.15 33.85
N GLY A 31 -31.68 -1.01 33.19
CA GLY A 31 -32.99 -1.63 32.95
C GLY A 31 -33.76 -1.09 31.73
N TYR A 32 -33.18 -0.19 30.93
CA TYR A 32 -33.75 0.33 29.69
C TYR A 32 -32.82 0.06 28.50
N ALA A 33 -33.41 -0.19 27.32
CA ALA A 33 -32.64 -0.34 26.10
C ALA A 33 -32.02 1.00 25.69
N VAL A 34 -30.75 0.97 25.28
CA VAL A 34 -30.01 2.13 24.80
C VAL A 34 -30.56 2.55 23.43
N GLN A 35 -30.78 3.85 23.25
CA GLN A 35 -31.30 4.40 22.00
C GLN A 35 -30.18 4.66 20.99
N ALA A 36 -30.49 4.57 19.69
CA ALA A 36 -29.51 4.86 18.63
C ALA A 36 -28.88 6.25 18.78
N ARG A 37 -29.68 7.25 19.19
CA ARG A 37 -29.24 8.62 19.48
C ARG A 37 -28.18 8.70 20.59
N GLU A 38 -28.34 7.90 21.64
CA GLU A 38 -27.40 7.89 22.77
C GLU A 38 -26.02 7.34 22.33
N LEU A 39 -26.03 6.38 21.40
CA LEU A 39 -24.82 5.80 20.84
C LEU A 39 -24.13 6.74 19.85
N THR A 40 -24.88 7.38 18.95
CA THR A 40 -24.32 8.34 17.98
C THR A 40 -23.74 9.56 18.70
N GLN A 41 -24.45 10.11 19.70
CA GLN A 41 -23.95 11.23 20.49
C GLN A 41 -22.68 10.86 21.28
N LEU A 42 -22.61 9.66 21.85
CA LEU A 42 -21.39 9.17 22.53
C LEU A 42 -20.20 9.08 21.55
N GLN A 43 -20.42 8.58 20.33
CA GLN A 43 -19.39 8.51 19.30
C GLN A 43 -18.88 9.91 18.94
N THR A 44 -19.77 10.88 18.75
CA THR A 44 -19.40 12.27 18.42
C THR A 44 -18.65 12.95 19.55
N ILE A 45 -19.06 12.75 20.81
CA ILE A 45 -18.32 13.26 21.99
C ILE A 45 -16.89 12.70 22.01
N LEU A 46 -16.73 11.37 21.91
CA LEU A 46 -15.40 10.74 21.92
C LEU A 46 -14.53 11.21 20.75
N GLN A 47 -15.12 11.31 19.56
CA GLN A 47 -14.42 11.79 18.37
C GLN A 47 -13.92 13.23 18.55
N LYS A 48 -14.74 14.12 19.15
CA LYS A 48 -14.33 15.50 19.45
C LYS A 48 -13.22 15.59 20.49
N GLN A 49 -13.20 14.71 21.50
CA GLN A 49 -12.09 14.66 22.46
C GLN A 49 -10.78 14.24 21.77
N SER A 50 -10.85 13.20 20.94
CA SER A 50 -9.70 12.74 20.16
C SER A 50 -9.20 13.80 19.17
N SER A 51 -10.11 14.45 18.44
CA SER A 51 -9.76 15.47 17.45
C SER A 51 -9.08 16.67 18.10
N ARG A 52 -9.56 17.17 19.25
CA ARG A 52 -8.95 18.31 19.95
C ARG A 52 -7.52 18.03 20.40
N ILE A 53 -7.23 16.81 20.88
CA ILE A 53 -5.86 16.40 21.20
C ILE A 53 -5.02 16.35 19.91
N GLY A 54 -5.59 15.80 18.84
CA GLY A 54 -4.96 15.76 17.52
C GLY A 54 -4.62 17.16 17.00
N ASP A 55 -5.57 18.08 16.98
CA ASP A 55 -5.43 19.45 16.48
C ASP A 55 -4.42 20.28 17.30
N HIS A 56 -4.26 19.97 18.60
CA HIS A 56 -3.24 20.60 19.42
C HIS A 56 -1.82 20.15 19.04
N ILE A 57 -1.65 18.90 18.62
CA ILE A 57 -0.33 18.29 18.40
C ILE A 57 0.07 18.32 16.91
N PHE A 58 -0.89 18.09 16.02
CA PHE A 58 -0.69 17.83 14.61
C PHE A 58 -1.41 18.86 13.76
N LYS A 59 -0.81 19.18 12.60
CA LYS A 59 -1.51 19.90 11.54
C LYS A 59 -2.27 18.91 10.67
N ASP A 60 -3.35 19.37 10.06
CA ASP A 60 -4.08 18.57 9.07
C ASP A 60 -3.17 18.14 7.92
N GLY A 61 -3.21 16.85 7.58
CA GLY A 61 -2.34 16.19 6.60
C GLY A 61 -0.96 15.77 7.11
N SER A 62 -0.62 16.05 8.37
CA SER A 62 0.70 15.69 8.91
C SER A 62 0.82 14.20 9.25
N LYS A 63 2.04 13.67 9.10
CA LYS A 63 2.37 12.31 9.54
C LYS A 63 2.41 12.26 11.07
N VAL A 64 1.76 11.26 11.64
CA VAL A 64 1.73 10.98 13.09
C VAL A 64 2.76 9.90 13.41
N LEU A 65 2.72 8.80 12.68
CA LEU A 65 3.59 7.65 12.86
C LEU A 65 3.86 6.97 11.52
N GLY A 66 5.12 6.63 11.22
CA GLY A 66 5.47 5.97 9.96
C GLY A 66 5.11 6.82 8.74
N GLY A 67 4.62 6.18 7.66
CA GLY A 67 4.21 6.89 6.44
C GLY A 67 5.38 7.53 5.70
N GLU A 68 6.56 6.92 5.80
CA GLU A 68 7.74 7.42 5.10
C GLU A 68 7.62 7.10 3.61
N LEU A 69 7.82 8.13 2.80
CA LEU A 69 7.90 8.03 1.35
C LEU A 69 9.35 7.82 0.95
N THR A 70 9.62 6.76 0.20
CA THR A 70 10.95 6.40 -0.27
C THR A 70 10.93 6.28 -1.79
N LEU A 71 11.84 7.00 -2.44
CA LEU A 71 12.15 6.82 -3.86
C LEU A 71 13.25 5.76 -3.98
N ASP A 72 13.00 4.70 -4.75
CA ASP A 72 13.99 3.67 -5.05
C ASP A 72 14.25 3.63 -6.57
N THR A 73 15.46 4.04 -6.96
CA THR A 73 15.98 3.99 -8.33
C THR A 73 17.00 2.87 -8.53
N GLU A 74 17.26 2.07 -7.48
CA GLU A 74 18.16 0.91 -7.50
C GLU A 74 17.38 -0.40 -7.68
N VAL A 75 16.21 -0.33 -8.32
CA VAL A 75 15.42 -1.47 -8.74
C VAL A 75 15.65 -1.77 -10.22
N SER A 76 15.53 -3.06 -10.57
CA SER A 76 15.69 -3.51 -11.94
C SER A 76 14.36 -4.02 -12.49
N TYR A 77 14.12 -3.85 -13.79
CA TYR A 77 13.05 -4.58 -14.46
C TYR A 77 13.57 -5.93 -14.97
N LEU A 78 12.68 -6.90 -15.07
CA LEU A 78 12.90 -8.21 -15.69
C LEU A 78 11.73 -8.52 -16.62
N LYS A 79 11.98 -8.52 -17.93
CA LYS A 79 10.99 -8.89 -18.95
C LYS A 79 10.91 -10.41 -19.05
N LEU A 80 9.70 -10.94 -19.05
CA LEU A 80 9.39 -12.34 -19.28
C LEU A 80 8.96 -12.55 -20.74
N THR A 81 8.87 -13.81 -21.16
CA THR A 81 8.32 -14.13 -22.47
C THR A 81 6.82 -13.81 -22.53
N THR A 82 6.30 -13.51 -23.72
CA THR A 82 4.90 -13.08 -23.88
C THR A 82 3.87 -14.16 -23.53
N SER A 83 4.28 -15.42 -23.41
CA SER A 83 3.46 -16.53 -22.93
C SER A 83 3.33 -16.58 -21.41
N ASP A 84 4.21 -15.91 -20.67
CA ASP A 84 4.22 -15.92 -19.21
C ASP A 84 3.29 -14.86 -18.63
N THR A 85 2.83 -15.08 -17.40
CA THR A 85 1.98 -14.13 -16.65
C THR A 85 2.76 -13.56 -15.46
N ALA A 86 3.04 -12.27 -15.48
CA ALA A 86 3.82 -11.60 -14.44
C ALA A 86 3.13 -11.65 -13.06
N SER A 87 1.80 -11.49 -13.01
CA SER A 87 1.05 -11.47 -11.73
C SER A 87 1.12 -12.77 -10.94
N THR A 88 1.54 -13.88 -11.57
CA THR A 88 1.81 -15.15 -10.89
C THR A 88 2.98 -15.05 -9.89
N PHE A 89 3.85 -14.06 -10.06
CA PHE A 89 5.02 -13.82 -9.20
C PHE A 89 4.85 -12.62 -8.26
N ALA A 90 3.65 -12.02 -8.20
CA ALA A 90 3.40 -10.84 -7.37
C ALA A 90 3.78 -11.11 -5.90
N ASP A 91 4.49 -10.16 -5.29
CA ASP A 91 4.99 -10.19 -3.91
C ASP A 91 5.90 -11.39 -3.53
N GLY A 92 6.24 -12.24 -4.50
CA GLY A 92 7.07 -13.43 -4.29
C GLY A 92 8.57 -13.17 -4.41
N ILE A 93 9.37 -14.12 -3.95
CA ILE A 93 10.81 -14.18 -4.25
C ILE A 93 11.00 -15.07 -5.47
N ILE A 94 11.69 -14.56 -6.48
CA ILE A 94 12.11 -15.33 -7.66
C ILE A 94 13.55 -15.77 -7.51
N SER A 95 13.87 -16.92 -8.09
CA SER A 95 15.17 -17.58 -7.99
C SER A 95 15.51 -18.29 -9.30
N ASP A 96 16.81 -18.45 -9.58
CA ASP A 96 17.33 -19.27 -10.68
C ASP A 96 17.10 -20.77 -10.47
N THR A 97 16.77 -21.18 -9.24
CA THR A 97 16.39 -22.54 -8.85
C THR A 97 15.21 -22.54 -7.88
N SER A 98 14.37 -23.57 -7.94
CA SER A 98 13.09 -23.66 -7.22
C SER A 98 13.09 -24.60 -6.03
N VAL A 99 14.05 -25.53 -5.94
CA VAL A 99 13.91 -26.74 -5.11
C VAL A 99 14.15 -26.49 -3.62
N THR A 100 14.85 -25.42 -3.25
CA THR A 100 15.13 -25.11 -1.84
C THR A 100 15.18 -23.61 -1.63
N VAL A 101 14.43 -23.13 -0.65
CA VAL A 101 14.43 -21.73 -0.24
C VAL A 101 15.85 -21.34 0.17
N GLY A 102 16.39 -20.30 -0.46
CA GLY A 102 17.73 -19.77 -0.23
C GLY A 102 18.84 -20.43 -1.05
N ALA A 103 18.55 -21.44 -1.87
CA ALA A 103 19.59 -22.19 -2.60
C ALA A 103 20.00 -21.57 -3.95
N GLY A 104 19.23 -20.59 -4.46
CA GLY A 104 19.54 -19.92 -5.73
C GLY A 104 20.75 -19.00 -5.65
N THR A 105 21.53 -18.94 -6.73
CA THR A 105 22.67 -18.02 -6.80
C THR A 105 22.15 -16.59 -7.02
N THR A 106 21.23 -16.45 -7.97
CA THR A 106 20.52 -15.20 -8.22
C THR A 106 19.10 -15.29 -7.66
N ARG A 107 18.79 -14.41 -6.71
CA ARG A 107 17.48 -14.30 -6.07
C ARG A 107 17.04 -12.85 -6.07
N ALA A 108 15.76 -12.60 -6.28
CA ALA A 108 15.22 -11.25 -6.24
C ALA A 108 13.81 -11.23 -5.67
N GLN A 109 13.51 -10.21 -4.87
CA GLN A 109 12.15 -9.91 -4.41
C GLN A 109 11.40 -9.22 -5.54
N VAL A 110 10.21 -9.70 -5.88
CA VAL A 110 9.28 -9.01 -6.77
C VAL A 110 8.59 -7.90 -5.99
N VAL A 111 8.75 -6.67 -6.47
CA VAL A 111 8.16 -5.46 -5.88
C VAL A 111 6.90 -5.03 -6.62
N ALA A 112 6.86 -5.26 -7.94
CA ALA A 112 5.65 -5.06 -8.74
C ALA A 112 5.63 -6.04 -9.92
N ALA A 113 4.43 -6.48 -10.30
CA ALA A 113 4.21 -7.35 -11.45
C ALA A 113 3.29 -6.65 -12.46
N ILE A 114 3.77 -6.48 -13.69
CA ILE A 114 3.06 -5.80 -14.77
C ILE A 114 2.81 -6.82 -15.87
N ASN A 115 1.56 -7.20 -16.06
CA ASN A 115 1.17 -8.15 -17.11
C ASN A 115 1.35 -7.56 -18.51
N LEU A 116 1.33 -8.44 -19.51
CA LEU A 116 1.41 -8.06 -20.91
C LEU A 116 0.28 -7.09 -21.29
N VAL A 117 0.62 -6.01 -21.99
CA VAL A 117 -0.35 -5.06 -22.58
C VAL A 117 0.06 -4.79 -24.03
N GLY A 118 -0.75 -5.26 -24.98
CA GLY A 118 -0.44 -5.12 -26.41
C GLY A 118 0.87 -5.83 -26.76
N SER A 119 1.84 -5.07 -27.27
CA SER A 119 3.18 -5.56 -27.60
C SER A 119 4.20 -5.41 -26.46
N ASP A 120 3.81 -4.83 -25.33
CA ASP A 120 4.69 -4.67 -24.17
C ASP A 120 4.72 -5.96 -23.36
N ALA A 121 5.92 -6.54 -23.26
CA ALA A 121 6.15 -7.83 -22.62
C ALA A 121 5.76 -7.80 -21.11
N PRO A 122 5.29 -8.93 -20.56
CA PRO A 122 5.09 -9.05 -19.13
C PRO A 122 6.40 -8.77 -18.40
N THR A 123 6.36 -7.95 -17.35
CA THR A 123 7.56 -7.42 -16.69
C THR A 123 7.41 -7.45 -15.18
N LEU A 124 8.46 -7.88 -14.50
CA LEU A 124 8.60 -7.81 -13.06
C LEU A 124 9.52 -6.65 -12.71
N ILE A 125 9.16 -5.83 -11.72
CA ILE A 125 10.09 -4.91 -11.06
C ILE A 125 10.64 -5.64 -9.84
N ILE A 126 11.96 -5.77 -9.80
CA ILE A 126 12.65 -6.65 -8.85
C ILE A 126 13.76 -5.91 -8.11
N LYS A 127 14.01 -6.37 -6.88
CA LYS A 127 15.17 -5.99 -6.09
C LYS A 127 15.99 -7.23 -5.79
N TYR A 128 17.25 -7.26 -6.22
CA TYR A 128 18.12 -8.41 -6.00
C TYR A 128 18.39 -8.61 -4.50
N LEU A 129 18.22 -9.85 -4.04
CA LEU A 129 18.61 -10.31 -2.71
C LEU A 129 20.00 -10.95 -2.75
N SER A 130 20.31 -11.64 -3.85
CA SER A 130 21.63 -12.22 -4.15
C SER A 130 21.85 -12.30 -5.65
N GLY A 131 23.11 -12.35 -6.08
CA GLY A 131 23.47 -12.29 -7.49
C GLY A 131 23.30 -10.88 -8.08
N THR A 132 23.59 -10.74 -9.37
CA THR A 132 23.60 -9.44 -10.06
C THR A 132 22.66 -9.35 -11.25
N ALA A 133 22.33 -10.48 -11.89
CA ALA A 133 21.41 -10.53 -13.03
C ALA A 133 20.90 -11.94 -13.29
N PHE A 134 19.64 -12.06 -13.76
CA PHE A 134 19.16 -13.27 -14.41
C PHE A 134 19.68 -13.35 -15.85
N SER A 135 19.80 -14.56 -16.41
CA SER A 135 20.31 -14.74 -17.77
C SER A 135 19.19 -14.59 -18.81
N ALA A 136 19.51 -14.02 -19.97
CA ALA A 136 18.55 -13.98 -21.08
C ALA A 136 18.16 -15.40 -21.52
N GLY A 137 16.87 -15.67 -21.66
CA GLY A 137 16.35 -16.99 -22.03
C GLY A 137 16.39 -18.05 -20.91
N SER A 138 16.86 -17.73 -19.70
CA SER A 138 16.83 -18.68 -18.58
C SER A 138 15.44 -18.81 -17.98
N THR A 139 15.14 -19.95 -17.37
CA THR A 139 13.94 -20.15 -16.57
C THR A 139 14.18 -19.61 -15.16
N ILE A 140 13.24 -18.80 -14.66
CA ILE A 140 13.14 -18.40 -13.26
C ILE A 140 12.00 -19.16 -12.61
N TYR A 141 12.07 -19.27 -11.29
CA TYR A 141 11.06 -19.94 -10.50
C TYR A 141 10.63 -19.07 -9.32
N LEU A 142 9.39 -19.26 -8.87
CA LEU A 142 8.98 -18.81 -7.55
C LEU A 142 9.69 -19.68 -6.51
N GLU A 143 10.35 -19.05 -5.55
CA GLU A 143 11.15 -19.75 -4.57
C GLU A 143 10.30 -20.73 -3.74
N GLY A 144 10.76 -21.99 -3.64
CA GLY A 144 10.01 -23.05 -2.97
C GLY A 144 8.96 -23.74 -3.84
N SER A 145 8.84 -23.42 -5.13
CA SER A 145 7.90 -24.07 -6.07
C SER A 145 8.54 -24.38 -7.42
N LEU A 146 8.54 -25.66 -7.82
CA LEU A 146 8.90 -26.08 -9.18
C LEU A 146 7.76 -25.86 -10.19
N ALA A 147 6.52 -25.74 -9.71
CA ALA A 147 5.33 -25.62 -10.55
C ALA A 147 5.14 -24.21 -11.12
N THR A 148 5.72 -23.21 -10.46
CA THR A 148 5.58 -21.80 -10.84
C THR A 148 6.89 -21.30 -11.43
N SER A 149 6.95 -21.26 -12.76
CA SER A 149 8.13 -20.83 -13.51
C SER A 149 7.76 -19.91 -14.66
N ALA A 150 8.74 -19.13 -15.12
CA ALA A 150 8.63 -18.27 -16.29
C ALA A 150 9.98 -18.20 -17.00
N THR A 151 9.97 -17.82 -18.27
CA THR A 151 11.19 -17.66 -19.06
C THR A 151 11.53 -16.19 -19.19
N VAL A 152 12.79 -15.85 -18.92
CA VAL A 152 13.33 -14.50 -19.10
C VAL A 152 13.42 -14.20 -20.60
N SER A 153 13.01 -13.00 -21.03
CA SER A 153 13.10 -12.58 -22.43
C SER A 153 14.52 -12.77 -22.97
N SER A 154 14.63 -13.22 -24.22
CA SER A 154 15.92 -13.37 -24.91
C SER A 154 16.49 -12.03 -25.38
N THR A 155 15.68 -10.96 -25.38
CA THR A 155 16.05 -9.64 -25.90
C THR A 155 15.92 -8.57 -24.82
N THR A 156 17.04 -7.93 -24.45
CA THR A 156 17.10 -6.84 -23.46
C THR A 156 16.22 -7.09 -22.22
N PRO A 157 16.38 -8.24 -21.52
CA PRO A 157 15.44 -8.61 -20.47
C PRO A 157 15.56 -7.75 -19.22
N ILE A 158 16.70 -7.09 -19.00
CA ILE A 158 17.06 -6.45 -17.74
C ILE A 158 17.53 -5.01 -17.99
N GLY A 159 17.18 -4.12 -17.07
CA GLY A 159 17.70 -2.76 -16.98
C GLY A 159 17.15 -2.05 -15.75
N GLY A 160 17.43 -0.76 -15.61
CA GLY A 160 16.96 0.04 -14.47
C GLY A 160 15.48 0.39 -14.55
N ALA A 161 14.82 0.43 -13.41
CA ALA A 161 13.46 0.92 -13.23
C ALA A 161 13.43 1.93 -12.06
N SER A 162 12.29 2.58 -11.85
CA SER A 162 12.11 3.42 -10.66
C SER A 162 10.73 3.26 -10.06
N ILE A 163 10.71 3.23 -8.74
CA ILE A 163 9.49 3.10 -7.95
C ILE A 163 9.50 4.12 -6.82
N VAL A 164 8.30 4.45 -6.34
CA VAL A 164 8.12 5.13 -5.07
C VAL A 164 7.26 4.24 -4.18
N SER A 165 7.66 4.12 -2.92
CA SER A 165 6.93 3.34 -1.93
C SER A 165 6.62 4.20 -0.72
N ILE A 166 5.45 3.97 -0.14
CA ILE A 166 5.08 4.50 1.17
C ILE A 166 4.94 3.34 2.14
N ASN A 167 5.56 3.48 3.31
CA ASN A 167 5.43 2.50 4.38
C ASN A 167 4.10 2.68 5.11
N ARG A 168 3.64 1.63 5.80
CA ARG A 168 2.47 1.72 6.67
C ARG A 168 2.63 2.89 7.65
N GLY A 169 1.58 3.70 7.80
CA GLY A 169 1.64 4.88 8.64
C GLY A 169 0.27 5.35 9.12
N VAL A 170 0.28 6.36 9.98
CA VAL A 170 -0.91 7.05 10.45
C VAL A 170 -0.73 8.54 10.14
N TYR A 171 -1.76 9.12 9.51
CA TYR A 171 -1.83 10.54 9.21
C TYR A 171 -2.97 11.17 10.00
N PHE A 172 -2.78 12.42 10.41
CA PHE A 172 -3.86 13.20 11.00
C PHE A 172 -4.58 13.96 9.89
N VAL A 173 -5.84 13.60 9.62
CA VAL A 173 -6.64 14.18 8.53
C VAL A 173 -8.05 14.51 9.03
N ASN A 174 -8.45 15.77 8.91
CA ASN A 174 -9.77 16.30 9.29
C ASN A 174 -10.20 15.90 10.71
N GLY A 175 -9.29 15.92 11.69
CA GLY A 175 -9.60 15.52 13.07
C GLY A 175 -9.57 14.01 13.33
N PHE A 176 -9.21 13.20 12.34
CA PHE A 176 -9.11 11.74 12.45
C PHE A 176 -7.67 11.25 12.30
N PHE A 177 -7.36 10.15 12.97
CA PHE A 177 -6.12 9.40 12.77
C PHE A 177 -6.37 8.29 11.73
N VAL A 178 -5.93 8.52 10.49
CA VAL A 178 -6.21 7.65 9.35
C VAL A 178 -5.02 6.73 9.09
N LEU A 179 -5.29 5.43 9.02
CA LEU A 179 -4.30 4.44 8.65
C LEU A 179 -4.01 4.48 7.15
N CYS A 180 -2.75 4.71 6.80
CA CYS A 180 -2.22 4.51 5.46
C CYS A 180 -1.56 3.13 5.38
N LEU A 181 -2.04 2.29 4.45
CA LEU A 181 -1.45 0.99 4.15
C LEU A 181 -0.20 1.16 3.29
N PRO A 182 0.75 0.21 3.34
CA PRO A 182 1.92 0.29 2.48
C PRO A 182 1.49 0.18 1.03
N GLN A 183 2.07 1.02 0.18
CA GLN A 183 1.78 1.04 -1.25
C GLN A 183 3.06 1.32 -2.02
N THR A 184 3.18 0.70 -3.19
CA THR A 184 4.27 0.96 -4.13
C THR A 184 3.67 1.34 -5.47
N LEU A 185 4.16 2.44 -6.01
CA LEU A 185 3.84 2.92 -7.34
C LEU A 185 5.08 2.79 -8.23
N VAL A 186 4.91 2.19 -9.40
CA VAL A 186 5.95 2.18 -10.43
C VAL A 186 5.91 3.52 -11.16
N LEU A 187 7.02 4.27 -11.10
CA LEU A 187 7.15 5.56 -11.78
C LEU A 187 7.54 5.33 -13.24
N GLU A 188 8.68 4.66 -13.44
CA GLU A 188 9.18 4.31 -14.76
C GLU A 188 9.47 2.81 -14.82
N LYS A 189 8.87 2.15 -15.82
CA LYS A 189 9.03 0.71 -16.03
C LYS A 189 10.43 0.34 -16.53
N TYR A 190 11.05 1.21 -17.34
CA TYR A 190 12.30 0.92 -18.07
C TYR A 190 13.35 2.04 -17.95
N SER A 191 13.23 2.91 -16.95
CA SER A 191 14.17 3.99 -16.68
C SER A 191 14.38 4.18 -15.17
N ASN A 192 15.58 4.57 -14.78
CA ASN A 192 15.95 4.95 -13.41
C ASN A 192 15.98 6.47 -13.19
N THR A 193 15.53 7.27 -14.16
CA THR A 193 15.54 8.74 -14.11
C THR A 193 14.12 9.33 -14.15
N PRO A 194 13.28 9.08 -13.14
CA PRO A 194 11.92 9.60 -13.12
C PRO A 194 11.91 11.13 -12.96
N THR A 195 10.97 11.80 -13.63
CA THR A 195 10.73 13.25 -13.49
C THR A 195 9.27 13.53 -13.15
N TYR A 196 8.92 13.28 -11.88
CA TYR A 196 7.54 13.44 -11.38
C TYR A 196 7.51 14.31 -10.11
N ARG A 197 6.35 14.95 -9.86
CA ARG A 197 6.00 15.53 -8.57
C ARG A 197 5.05 14.57 -7.87
N ILE A 198 5.42 14.14 -6.67
CA ILE A 198 4.69 13.17 -5.84
C ILE A 198 4.23 13.91 -4.59
#